data_AF-A0A7X7PKN3-F1
#
_entry.id   AF-A0A7X7PKN3-F1
#
_cell.length_a   1.000
_cell.length_b   1.000
_cell.length_c   1.000
_cell.angle_alpha   90.00
_cell.angle_beta   90.00
_cell.angle_gamma   90.00
#
_symmetry.space_group_name_H-M   'P 1'
#
loop_
_entity.id
_entity.type
_entity.pdbx_description
1 polymer ?
#
loop_
_entity_poly.entity_id
_entity_poly.type
_entity_poly.pdbx_seq_one_letter_code
_entity_poly.pdbx_strand_id
1 'polypeptide(L)' 'ATGGTAAAKVRLVEKLGGKVVGIAFLVELSELHGRDKLKGLDILSLVTY' A
#
# COMPACT_ATOMS: atom_id res chain seq x y z
N ALA A 1 3.53 3.97 -7.45
CA ALA A 1 2.58 4.38 -8.51
C ALA A 1 1.20 4.64 -7.89
N THR A 2 0.05 4.37 -8.52
CA THR A 2 -1.26 4.90 -8.03
C THR A 2 -1.97 4.11 -6.91
N GLY A 3 -1.30 3.14 -6.27
CA GLY A 3 -1.80 2.40 -5.10
C GLY A 3 -2.91 1.37 -5.35
N GLY A 4 -3.49 1.28 -6.56
CA GLY A 4 -4.66 0.45 -6.85
C GLY A 4 -4.47 -1.05 -6.60
N THR A 5 -3.38 -1.63 -7.11
CA THR A 5 -3.07 -3.05 -6.94
C THR A 5 -2.81 -3.41 -5.48
N ALA A 6 -2.07 -2.57 -4.76
CA ALA A 6 -1.82 -2.78 -3.33
C ALA A 6 -3.13 -2.75 -2.54
N ALA A 7 -4.02 -1.78 -2.79
CA ALA A 7 -5.31 -1.69 -2.12
C ALA A 7 -6.22 -2.89 -2.41
N ALA A 8 -6.18 -3.43 -3.64
CA ALA A 8 -6.91 -4.65 -3.98
C ALA A 8 -6.40 -5.86 -3.19
N LYS A 9 -5.09 -6.00 -3.02
CA LYS A 9 -4.48 -7.05 -2.20
C LYS A 9 -4.83 -6.92 -0.73
N VAL A 10 -4.82 -5.70 -0.17
CA VAL A 10 -5.25 -5.45 1.21
C VAL A 10 -6.67 -5.97 1.43
N ARG A 11 -7.61 -5.53 0.58
CA ARG A 11 -9.00 -5.99 0.66
C ARG A 11 -9.15 -7.50 0.53
N LEU A 12 -8.33 -8.15 -0.29
CA LEU A 12 -8.35 -9.60 -0.44
C LEU A 12 -7.92 -10.29 0.86
N VAL A 13 -6.83 -9.84 1.48
CA VAL A 13 -6.34 -10.39 2.75
C VAL A 13 -7.39 -10.19 3.86
N GLU A 14 -7.98 -9.00 3.95
CA GLU A 14 -9.03 -8.69 4.92
C GLU A 14 -10.29 -9.54 4.74
N LYS A 15 -10.72 -9.77 3.50
CA LYS A 15 -11.85 -10.66 3.19
C LYS A 15 -11.61 -12.12 3.60
N LEU A 16 -10.36 -12.54 3.66
CA LEU A 16 -9.96 -13.87 4.12
C LEU A 16 -9.75 -13.95 5.64
N GLY A 17 -10.10 -12.88 6.38
CA GLY A 17 -9.94 -12.81 7.84
C GLY A 17 -8.55 -12.41 8.31
N GLY A 18 -7.64 -12.06 7.38
CA GLY A 18 -6.32 -11.55 7.72
C GLY A 18 -6.35 -10.08 8.13
N LYS A 19 -5.43 -9.68 9.01
CA LYS A 19 -5.21 -8.26 9.34
C LYS A 19 -3.93 -7.79 8.66
N VAL A 20 -4.04 -6.81 7.76
CA VAL A 20 -2.85 -6.17 7.18
C VAL A 20 -2.32 -5.15 8.17
N VAL A 21 -1.08 -5.34 8.62
CA VAL A 21 -0.42 -4.45 9.59
C VAL A 21 0.49 -3.41 8.95
N GLY A 22 0.88 -3.60 7.68
CA GLY A 22 1.72 -2.68 6.94
C GLY A 22 2.02 -3.16 5.52
N ILE A 23 2.64 -2.29 4.73
CA ILE A 23 3.04 -2.52 3.33
C ILE A 23 4.46 -1.96 3.13
N ALA A 24 5.29 -2.70 2.40
CA ALA A 24 6.62 -2.24 1.99
C ALA A 24 6.72 -2.13 0.46
N PHE A 25 7.36 -1.07 -0.02
CA PHE A 25 7.70 -0.84 -1.42
C PHE A 25 9.22 -0.72 -1.59
N LEU A 26 9.76 -1.31 -2.64
CA LEU A 26 11.14 -1.05 -3.04
C LEU A 26 11.29 0.36 -3.61
N VAL A 27 10.34 0.75 -4.47
CA VAL A 27 10.28 2.06 -5.12
C VAL A 27 8.87 2.64 -4.99
N GLU A 28 8.79 3.84 -4.45
CA GLU A 28 7.60 4.67 -4.42
C GLU A 28 7.71 5.84 -5.40
N LEU A 29 6.58 6.16 -6.05
CA LEU A 29 6.42 7.36 -6.88
C LEU A 29 5.42 8.26 -6.17
N SER A 30 5.87 9.25 -5.38
CA SER A 30 5.06 10.07 -4.47
C SER A 30 4.08 10.96 -5.22
N GLU A 31 4.49 11.49 -6.38
CA GLU A 31 3.67 12.34 -7.26
C GLU A 31 2.39 11.64 -7.79
N LEU A 32 2.34 10.31 -7.68
CA LEU A 32 1.17 9.51 -8.11
C LEU A 32 0.17 9.24 -6.97
N HIS A 33 0.39 9.82 -5.78
CA HIS A 33 -0.52 9.77 -4.63
C HIS A 33 -1.00 8.37 -4.26
N GLY A 34 -0.12 7.36 -4.39
CA GLY A 34 -0.47 5.96 -4.14
C GLY A 34 -0.90 5.67 -2.70
N ARG A 35 -0.31 6.38 -1.73
CA ARG A 35 -0.59 6.21 -0.29
C ARG A 35 -2.03 6.56 0.07
N ASP A 36 -2.71 7.42 -0.69
CA ASP A 36 -4.09 7.82 -0.39
C ASP A 36 -5.08 6.66 -0.41
N LYS A 37 -4.78 5.60 -1.17
CA LYS A 37 -5.59 4.38 -1.23
C LYS A 37 -5.23 3.34 -0.16
N LEU A 38 -4.21 3.62 0.65
CA LEU A 38 -3.62 2.74 1.66
C LEU A 38 -3.60 3.39 3.05
N LYS A 39 -4.48 4.40 3.27
CA LYS A 39 -4.57 5.14 4.53
C LYS A 39 -4.81 4.19 5.71
N GLY A 40 -4.14 4.46 6.82
CA GLY A 40 -4.25 3.65 8.05
C GLY A 40 -3.32 2.44 8.11
N LEU A 41 -2.52 2.19 7.08
CA LEU A 41 -1.47 1.18 7.10
C LEU A 41 -0.11 1.83 7.32
N ASP A 42 0.79 1.12 8.01
CA ASP A 42 2.20 1.49 8.04
C ASP A 42 2.83 1.24 6.66
N ILE A 43 3.49 2.27 6.10
CA ILE A 43 4.05 2.22 4.76
C ILE A 43 5.55 2.49 4.82
N LEU A 44 6.33 1.46 4.48
CA LEU A 44 7.76 1.56 4.28
C LEU A 44 8.08 1.67 2.79
N SER A 45 8.97 2.59 2.42
CA SER A 45 9.52 2.66 1.07
C SER A 45 11.04 2.78 1.13
N LEU A 46 11.75 1.93 0.39
CA LEU A 46 13.22 1.94 0.40
C LEU A 46 13.80 3.08 -0.45
N VAL A 47 13.12 3.43 -1.54
CA VAL A 47 13.44 4.57 -2.39
C VAL A 47 12.15 5.30 -2.76
N THR A 48 12.16 6.63 -2.70
CA THR A 48 11.04 7.48 -3.06
C THR A 48 11.47 8.47 -4.14
N TYR A 49 10.65 8.58 -5.19
CA TYR A 49 10.78 9.52 -6.30
C TYR A 49 9.49 10.33 -6.46
#